data_AF-A0A2N5KPI5-F1
#
_entry.id   AF-A0A2N5KPI5-F1
#
_cell.length_a   1.000
_cell.length_b   1.000
_cell.length_c   1.000
_cell.angle_alpha   90.00
_cell.angle_beta   90.00
_cell.angle_gamma   90.00
#
_symmetry.space_group_name_H-M   'P 1'
#
loop_
_entity.id
_entity.type
_entity.pdbx_description
1 polymer ?
#
loop_
_entity_poly.entity_id
_entity_poly.type
_entity_poly.pdbx_seq_one_letter_code
_entity_poly.pdbx_strand_id
1 'polypeptide(L)'
;MEDELKREQEAREQDKLAAQYEHAQLENARRDLEEQSGTLKKELEEALSREKQKARRLEADARLLDEVRRLLGTIDAVTEEAGDPPEPVGDNAIGTSANGGVRRDPLEFGFQTPYGRWMFRPPFVLEEEEVELIRLVAEEPEITADQIRRKKGRRSVEKLNSLLDRLYDIGVEPIIEDNDRYCFDPDFMRHQ
;
A
#
# COMPACT_ATOMS: atom_id res chain seq x y z
N MET A 1 40.84 -41.15 -55.90
CA MET A 1 41.81 -40.07 -55.61
C MET A 1 41.21 -38.67 -55.76
N GLU A 2 40.82 -38.19 -56.95
CA GLU A 2 40.24 -36.84 -57.07
C GLU A 2 38.89 -36.67 -56.32
N ASP A 3 37.99 -37.66 -56.42
CA ASP A 3 36.72 -37.65 -55.69
C ASP A 3 36.87 -37.76 -54.17
N GLU A 4 37.93 -38.42 -53.69
CA GLU A 4 38.22 -38.54 -52.25
C GLU A 4 38.76 -37.22 -51.69
N LEU A 5 39.66 -36.57 -52.43
CA LEU A 5 40.17 -35.23 -52.11
C LEU A 5 39.05 -34.19 -52.04
N LYS A 6 38.07 -34.28 -52.95
CA LYS A 6 36.94 -33.35 -53.00
C LYS A 6 36.00 -33.51 -51.80
N ARG A 7 35.67 -34.75 -51.43
CA ARG A 7 34.86 -35.04 -50.22
C ARG A 7 35.58 -34.62 -48.95
N GLU A 8 36.90 -34.80 -48.88
CA GLU A 8 37.68 -34.36 -47.73
C GLU A 8 37.73 -32.82 -47.61
N GLN A 9 37.80 -32.10 -48.73
CA GLN A 9 37.67 -30.64 -48.74
C GLN A 9 36.27 -30.18 -48.31
N GLU A 10 35.21 -30.80 -48.84
CA GLU A 10 33.82 -30.49 -48.47
C GLU A 10 33.57 -30.74 -46.98
N ALA A 11 34.09 -31.84 -46.42
CA ALA A 11 33.99 -32.12 -44.98
C ALA A 11 34.71 -31.05 -44.13
N ARG A 12 35.91 -30.63 -44.54
CA ARG A 12 36.65 -29.56 -43.84
C ARG A 12 35.97 -28.19 -43.94
N GLU A 13 35.28 -27.90 -45.04
CA GLU A 13 34.48 -26.68 -45.18
C GLU A 13 33.24 -26.71 -44.29
N GLN A 14 32.57 -27.86 -44.20
CA GLN A 14 31.44 -28.07 -43.29
C GLN A 14 31.87 -27.94 -41.82
N ASP A 15 33.01 -28.51 -41.43
CA ASP A 15 33.56 -28.38 -40.08
C ASP A 15 33.89 -26.92 -39.73
N LYS A 16 34.45 -26.16 -40.69
CA LYS A 16 34.72 -24.73 -40.51
C LYS A 16 33.43 -23.92 -40.35
N LEU A 17 32.42 -24.20 -41.16
CA LEU A 17 31.12 -23.54 -41.06
C LEU A 17 30.45 -23.86 -39.72
N ALA A 18 30.44 -25.12 -39.30
CA ALA A 18 29.89 -25.54 -38.02
C ALA A 18 30.56 -24.82 -36.84
N ALA A 19 31.90 -24.73 -36.84
CA ALA A 19 32.65 -24.01 -35.82
C ALA A 19 32.35 -22.50 -35.82
N GLN A 20 32.16 -21.88 -36.99
CA GLN A 20 31.76 -20.47 -37.09
C GLN A 20 30.36 -20.22 -36.53
N TYR A 21 29.41 -21.11 -36.81
CA TYR A 21 28.06 -21.03 -36.26
C TYR A 21 28.04 -21.20 -34.74
N GLU A 22 28.79 -22.16 -34.21
CA GLU A 22 28.91 -22.36 -32.76
C GLU A 22 29.51 -21.14 -32.07
N HIS A 23 30.57 -20.56 -32.62
CA HIS A 23 31.17 -19.33 -32.09
C HIS A 23 30.18 -18.16 -32.12
N ALA A 24 29.42 -17.98 -33.21
CA ALA A 24 28.43 -16.92 -33.32
C ALA A 24 27.27 -17.09 -32.31
N GLN A 25 26.83 -18.32 -32.05
CA GLN A 25 25.82 -18.61 -31.05
C GLN A 25 26.31 -18.29 -29.64
N LEU A 26 27.56 -18.66 -29.31
CA LEU A 26 28.16 -18.35 -28.01
C LEU A 26 28.33 -16.85 -27.80
N GLU A 27 28.72 -16.10 -28.84
CA GLU A 27 28.86 -14.64 -28.75
C GLU A 27 27.51 -13.94 -28.52
N ASN A 28 26.45 -14.37 -29.22
CA ASN A 28 25.11 -13.84 -29.01
C ASN A 28 24.59 -14.18 -27.61
N ALA A 29 24.72 -15.43 -27.17
CA ALA A 29 24.31 -15.83 -25.82
C ALA A 29 25.05 -15.03 -24.73
N ARG A 30 26.32 -14.71 -24.96
CA ARG A 30 27.10 -13.86 -24.05
C ARG A 30 26.60 -12.41 -24.03
N ARG A 31 26.28 -11.83 -25.18
CA ARG A 31 25.70 -10.48 -25.26
C ARG A 31 24.34 -10.43 -24.57
N ASP A 32 23.48 -11.41 -24.79
CA ASP A 32 22.17 -11.49 -24.14
C ASP A 32 22.32 -11.55 -22.60
N LEU A 33 23.29 -12.32 -22.11
CA LEU A 33 23.62 -12.39 -20.67
C LEU A 33 24.15 -11.05 -20.12
N GLU A 34 25.01 -10.36 -20.86
CA GLU A 34 25.53 -9.04 -20.46
C GLU A 34 24.41 -7.99 -20.44
N GLU A 35 23.49 -8.02 -21.40
CA GLU A 35 22.31 -7.15 -21.44
C GLU A 35 21.37 -7.43 -20.25
N GLN A 36 21.02 -8.70 -20.01
CA GLN A 36 20.19 -9.11 -18.88
C GLN A 36 20.83 -8.76 -17.53
N SER A 37 22.14 -8.96 -17.40
CA SER A 37 22.86 -8.55 -16.18
C SER A 37 22.84 -7.03 -16.01
N GLY A 38 22.89 -6.27 -17.10
CA GLY A 38 22.80 -4.82 -17.08
C GLY A 38 21.43 -4.32 -16.64
N THR A 39 20.34 -4.93 -17.11
CA THR A 39 18.97 -4.59 -16.71
C THR A 39 18.72 -4.96 -15.25
N LEU A 40 19.07 -6.17 -14.83
CA LEU A 40 18.98 -6.62 -13.43
C LEU A 40 19.72 -5.67 -12.48
N LYS A 41 20.93 -5.25 -12.85
CA LYS A 41 21.71 -4.31 -12.01
C LYS A 41 20.99 -2.96 -11.87
N LYS A 42 20.41 -2.43 -12.94
CA LYS A 42 19.65 -1.17 -12.89
C LYS A 42 18.39 -1.30 -12.04
N GLU A 43 17.62 -2.37 -12.21
CA GLU A 43 16.42 -2.62 -11.41
C GLU A 43 16.77 -2.72 -9.91
N LEU A 44 17.88 -3.39 -9.58
CA LEU A 44 18.34 -3.55 -8.21
C LEU A 44 18.86 -2.22 -7.62
N GLU A 45 19.52 -1.38 -8.41
CA GLU A 45 19.89 -0.01 -8.00
C GLU A 45 18.66 0.88 -7.77
N GLU A 46 17.64 0.78 -8.63
CA GLU A 46 16.38 1.50 -8.44
C GLU A 46 15.62 1.03 -7.20
N ALA A 47 15.51 -0.28 -6.98
CA ALA A 47 14.89 -0.86 -5.79
C ALA A 47 15.62 -0.42 -4.51
N LEU A 48 16.96 -0.47 -4.51
CA LEU A 48 17.77 0.00 -3.38
C LEU A 48 17.57 1.50 -3.11
N SER A 49 17.45 2.31 -4.17
CA SER A 49 17.17 3.74 -4.05
C SER A 49 15.80 4.00 -3.41
N ARG A 50 14.76 3.27 -3.87
CA ARG A 50 13.41 3.36 -3.30
C ARG A 50 13.39 2.96 -1.83
N GLU A 51 14.03 1.84 -1.47
CA GLU A 51 14.11 1.39 -0.07
C GLU A 51 14.87 2.37 0.82
N LYS A 52 15.98 2.95 0.34
CA LYS A 52 16.69 4.01 1.08
C LYS A 52 15.82 5.25 1.30
N GLN A 53 14.99 5.63 0.33
CA GLN A 53 14.06 6.74 0.50
C GLN A 53 12.97 6.41 1.51
N LYS A 54 12.43 5.18 1.49
CA LYS A 54 11.45 4.70 2.46
C LYS A 54 12.03 4.72 3.88
N ALA A 55 13.24 4.21 4.07
CA ALA A 55 13.93 4.23 5.35
C ALA A 55 14.11 5.66 5.89
N ARG A 56 14.49 6.62 5.05
CA ARG A 56 14.62 8.04 5.46
C ARG A 56 13.28 8.66 5.88
N ARG A 57 12.17 8.27 5.25
CA ARG A 57 10.83 8.73 5.64
C ARG A 57 10.45 8.17 7.01
N LEU A 58 10.62 6.86 7.21
CA LEU A 58 10.38 6.21 8.49
C LEU A 58 11.23 6.80 9.62
N GLU A 59 12.49 7.15 9.36
CA GLU A 59 13.33 7.86 10.35
C GLU A 59 12.79 9.27 10.69
N ALA A 60 12.21 9.97 9.72
CA ALA A 60 11.59 11.27 9.96
C ALA A 60 10.29 11.12 10.78
N ASP A 61 9.48 10.12 10.47
CA ASP A 61 8.23 9.82 11.17
C ASP A 61 8.50 9.40 12.62
N ALA A 62 9.53 8.58 12.86
CA ALA A 62 9.98 8.22 14.20
C ALA A 62 10.36 9.46 15.04
N ARG A 63 11.08 10.43 14.44
CA ARG A 63 11.41 11.69 15.12
C ARG A 63 10.19 12.54 15.41
N LEU A 64 9.18 12.54 14.53
CA LEU A 64 7.92 13.24 14.77
C LEU A 64 7.15 12.59 15.92
N LEU A 65 7.10 11.26 15.98
CA LEU A 65 6.47 10.53 17.08
C LEU A 65 7.16 10.79 18.43
N ASP A 66 8.49 10.86 18.45
CA ASP A 66 9.25 11.24 19.65
C ASP A 66 8.89 12.67 20.11
N GLU A 67 8.74 13.61 19.19
CA GLU A 67 8.35 14.99 19.49
C GLU A 67 6.89 15.09 19.97
N VAL A 68 5.98 14.34 19.37
CA VAL A 68 4.59 14.23 19.82
C VAL A 68 4.54 13.66 21.23
N ARG A 69 5.29 12.58 21.51
CA ARG A 69 5.37 11.99 22.86
C ARG A 69 5.94 12.98 23.87
N ARG A 70 6.95 13.77 23.50
CA ARG A 70 7.51 14.84 24.34
C ARG A 70 6.45 15.90 24.67
N LEU A 71 5.68 16.35 23.68
CA LEU A 71 4.63 17.35 23.85
C LEU A 71 3.46 16.84 24.70
N LEU A 72 3.03 15.58 24.50
CA LEU A 72 2.00 14.95 25.34
C LEU A 72 2.46 14.80 26.79
N GLY A 73 3.71 14.39 27.02
CA GLY A 73 4.28 14.33 28.37
C GLY A 73 4.33 15.68 29.08
N THR A 74 4.51 16.78 28.34
CA THR A 74 4.38 18.14 28.92
C THR A 74 2.94 18.56 29.19
N ILE A 75 1.96 18.02 28.46
CA ILE A 75 0.53 18.32 28.70
C ILE A 75 0.06 17.60 29.97
N ASP A 76 0.42 16.33 30.15
CA ASP A 76 0.06 15.56 31.35
C ASP A 76 0.60 16.22 32.64
N ALA A 77 1.84 16.72 32.59
CA ALA A 77 2.46 17.48 33.68
C ALA A 77 1.77 18.82 33.99
N VAL A 78 1.07 19.43 33.01
CA VAL A 78 0.29 20.66 33.20
C VAL A 78 -1.12 20.36 33.74
N THR A 79 -1.68 19.19 33.43
CA THR A 79 -3.01 18.78 33.93
C THR A 79 -3.00 18.27 35.36
N GLU A 80 -1.90 17.71 35.87
CA GLU A 80 -1.81 17.29 37.29
C GLU A 80 -1.79 18.47 38.29
N GLU A 81 -1.54 19.71 37.85
CA GLU A 81 -1.67 20.91 38.71
C GLU A 81 -3.10 21.52 38.73
N ALA A 82 -4.04 21.03 37.91
CA ALA A 82 -5.41 21.51 37.86
C ALA A 82 -6.37 20.47 38.49
N GLY A 83 -6.69 20.68 39.78
CA GLY A 83 -7.46 19.75 40.63
C GLY A 83 -8.85 19.34 40.12
N ASP A 84 -9.32 18.22 40.71
CA ASP A 84 -10.49 17.40 40.36
C ASP A 84 -11.75 18.17 39.90
N PRO A 85 -12.43 17.72 38.81
CA PRO A 85 -13.74 18.23 38.45
C PRO A 85 -14.86 17.59 39.29
N PRO A 86 -15.92 18.33 39.64
CA PRO A 86 -17.03 17.82 40.45
C PRO A 86 -17.91 16.83 39.66
N GLU A 87 -18.48 15.85 40.38
CA GLU A 87 -19.34 14.79 39.84
C GLU A 87 -20.65 15.31 39.21
N PRO A 88 -21.19 14.62 38.18
CA PRO A 88 -22.42 15.03 37.52
C PRO A 88 -23.67 14.59 38.29
N VAL A 89 -24.62 15.52 38.44
CA VAL A 89 -25.94 15.27 39.04
C VAL A 89 -26.98 14.92 37.96
N GLY A 90 -27.57 13.73 38.07
CA GLY A 90 -29.02 13.46 37.95
C GLY A 90 -29.77 13.62 36.62
N ASP A 91 -30.40 12.52 36.18
CA ASP A 91 -31.42 12.36 35.14
C ASP A 91 -32.50 13.47 35.06
N ASN A 92 -32.86 13.88 33.83
CA ASN A 92 -34.23 13.83 33.30
C ASN A 92 -34.32 14.21 31.81
N ALA A 93 -35.31 13.60 31.14
CA ALA A 93 -35.45 13.51 29.69
C ALA A 93 -36.19 14.69 29.01
N ILE A 94 -36.03 14.72 27.67
CA ILE A 94 -36.87 15.31 26.60
C ILE A 94 -36.63 16.79 26.23
N GLY A 95 -36.17 16.99 24.98
CA GLY A 95 -36.77 17.99 24.08
C GLY A 95 -35.89 19.12 23.52
N THR A 96 -35.48 18.96 22.25
CA THR A 96 -35.30 20.01 21.21
C THR A 96 -34.15 21.03 21.29
N SER A 97 -33.20 20.85 20.37
CA SER A 97 -32.42 21.81 19.55
C SER A 97 -32.19 23.24 20.05
N ALA A 98 -30.91 23.60 20.23
CA ALA A 98 -30.15 24.40 19.26
C ALA A 98 -28.87 24.98 19.91
N ASN A 99 -27.79 25.01 19.12
CA ASN A 99 -26.51 25.70 19.31
C ASN A 99 -25.44 25.06 20.21
N GLY A 100 -24.38 24.61 19.53
CA GLY A 100 -23.01 24.83 20.00
C GLY A 100 -22.30 23.63 20.61
N GLY A 101 -21.69 22.79 19.76
CA GLY A 101 -20.71 21.79 20.19
C GLY A 101 -21.27 20.38 20.31
N VAL A 102 -21.77 19.83 19.20
CA VAL A 102 -22.02 18.39 19.11
C VAL A 102 -20.66 17.71 19.17
N ARG A 103 -20.25 17.25 20.36
CA ARG A 103 -19.32 16.11 20.46
C ARG A 103 -20.02 14.97 19.71
N ARG A 104 -19.67 14.79 18.44
CA ARG A 104 -20.14 13.66 17.65
C ARG A 104 -19.47 12.45 18.28
N ASP A 105 -20.21 11.72 19.11
CA ASP A 105 -19.78 10.38 19.52
C ASP A 105 -19.36 9.63 18.25
N PRO A 106 -18.20 8.95 18.25
CA PRO A 106 -17.75 8.24 17.06
C PRO A 106 -18.84 7.24 16.67
N LEU A 107 -19.40 7.43 15.48
CA LEU A 107 -20.46 6.58 14.94
C LEU A 107 -19.89 5.19 14.67
N GLU A 108 -20.68 4.17 14.95
CA GLU A 108 -20.38 2.82 14.52
C GLU A 108 -20.65 2.72 13.00
N PHE A 109 -19.61 2.38 12.23
CA PHE A 109 -19.71 2.23 10.79
C PHE A 109 -19.81 0.75 10.43
N GLY A 110 -20.89 0.39 9.74
CA GLY A 110 -21.11 -0.96 9.23
C GLY A 110 -21.07 -0.98 7.71
N PHE A 111 -20.30 -1.90 7.13
CA PHE A 111 -20.20 -2.12 5.69
C PHE A 111 -20.52 -3.57 5.36
N GLN A 112 -21.31 -3.79 4.31
CA GLN A 112 -21.54 -5.13 3.76
C GLN A 112 -20.56 -5.33 2.62
N THR A 113 -19.67 -6.31 2.74
CA THR A 113 -18.69 -6.69 1.72
C THR A 113 -19.05 -8.05 1.12
N PRO A 114 -18.39 -8.48 0.02
CA PRO A 114 -18.57 -9.81 -0.54
C PRO A 114 -18.10 -10.93 0.40
N TYR A 115 -17.26 -10.60 1.39
CA TYR A 115 -16.64 -11.55 2.31
C TYR A 115 -17.31 -11.60 3.69
N GLY A 116 -18.16 -10.62 4.00
CA GLY A 116 -18.86 -10.56 5.28
C GLY A 116 -19.33 -9.15 5.63
N ARG A 117 -19.80 -8.98 6.86
CA ARG A 117 -20.14 -7.66 7.41
C ARG A 117 -18.97 -7.16 8.23
N TRP A 118 -18.48 -5.96 7.91
CA TRP A 118 -17.47 -5.27 8.70
C TRP A 118 -18.15 -4.26 9.62
N MET A 119 -17.80 -4.22 10.91
CA MET A 119 -18.25 -3.16 11.81
C MET A 119 -17.07 -2.56 12.54
N PHE A 120 -16.98 -1.24 12.52
CA PHE A 120 -15.85 -0.54 13.07
C PHE A 120 -16.25 0.81 13.65
N ARG A 121 -15.64 1.14 14.78
CA ARG A 121 -15.81 2.42 15.48
C ARG A 121 -14.45 3.09 15.60
N PRO A 122 -14.03 3.89 14.60
CA PRO A 122 -12.76 4.59 14.69
C PRO A 122 -12.73 5.54 15.90
N PRO A 123 -11.56 5.72 16.54
CA PRO A 123 -11.37 6.73 17.58
C PRO A 123 -11.38 8.16 17.02
N PHE A 124 -11.47 8.31 15.69
CA PHE A 124 -11.58 9.58 14.97
C PHE A 124 -12.86 9.63 14.12
N VAL A 125 -13.27 10.84 13.75
CA VAL A 125 -14.43 11.05 12.89
C VAL A 125 -14.02 10.81 11.44
N LEU A 126 -14.71 9.90 10.76
CA LEU A 126 -14.60 9.73 9.31
C LEU A 126 -15.35 10.85 8.59
N GLU A 127 -14.71 11.41 7.56
CA GLU A 127 -15.38 12.33 6.64
C GLU A 127 -16.41 11.57 5.77
N GLU A 128 -17.45 12.25 5.32
CA GLU A 128 -18.49 11.62 4.49
C GLU A 128 -17.90 11.00 3.21
N GLU A 129 -16.96 11.70 2.58
CA GLU A 129 -16.25 11.20 1.40
C GLU A 129 -15.43 9.93 1.69
N GLU A 130 -14.84 9.82 2.87
CA GLU A 130 -14.05 8.65 3.29
C GLU A 130 -14.94 7.43 3.46
N VAL A 131 -16.09 7.62 4.09
CA VAL A 131 -17.12 6.57 4.21
C VAL A 131 -17.59 6.12 2.83
N GLU A 132 -17.79 7.04 1.90
CA GLU A 132 -18.17 6.70 0.53
C GLU A 132 -17.09 5.93 -0.23
N LEU A 133 -15.80 6.25 -0.01
CA LEU A 133 -14.70 5.52 -0.63
C LEU A 133 -14.60 4.09 -0.08
N ILE A 134 -14.75 3.92 1.24
CA ILE A 134 -14.81 2.57 1.84
C ILE A 134 -16.02 1.79 1.29
N ARG A 135 -17.20 2.41 1.18
CA ARG A 135 -18.38 1.77 0.57
C ARG A 135 -18.10 1.32 -0.86
N LEU A 136 -17.44 2.17 -1.64
CA LEU A 136 -17.11 1.83 -3.02
C LEU A 136 -16.22 0.58 -3.12
N VAL A 137 -15.23 0.45 -2.22
CA VAL A 137 -14.39 -0.74 -2.15
C VAL A 137 -15.19 -1.94 -1.63
N ALA A 138 -16.16 -1.73 -0.73
CA ALA A 138 -17.00 -2.78 -0.18
C ALA A 138 -18.01 -3.38 -1.18
N GLU A 139 -18.37 -2.66 -2.25
CA GLU A 139 -19.35 -3.13 -3.24
C GLU A 139 -18.79 -4.22 -4.16
N GLU A 140 -17.49 -4.21 -4.43
CA GLU A 140 -16.84 -5.11 -5.38
C GLU A 140 -15.86 -6.03 -4.62
N PRO A 141 -15.65 -7.29 -5.09
CA PRO A 141 -14.61 -8.16 -4.51
C PRO A 141 -13.22 -7.52 -4.59
N GLU A 142 -13.02 -6.69 -5.61
CA GLU A 142 -11.79 -6.01 -5.93
C GLU A 142 -12.09 -4.83 -6.86
N ILE A 143 -11.46 -3.68 -6.62
CA ILE A 143 -11.61 -2.47 -7.44
C ILE A 143 -10.25 -1.84 -7.72
N THR A 144 -10.01 -1.42 -8.96
CA THR A 144 -8.73 -0.77 -9.35
C THR A 144 -8.72 0.71 -9.00
N ALA A 145 -7.52 1.27 -8.80
CA ALA A 145 -7.29 2.71 -8.61
C ALA A 145 -7.94 3.55 -9.72
N ASP A 146 -7.86 3.10 -10.98
CA ASP A 146 -8.46 3.79 -12.11
C ASP A 146 -9.99 3.77 -12.08
N GLN A 147 -10.61 2.67 -11.63
CA GLN A 147 -12.06 2.61 -11.45
C GLN A 147 -12.52 3.57 -10.34
N ILE A 148 -11.78 3.63 -9.22
CA ILE A 148 -12.03 4.60 -8.15
C ILE A 148 -11.95 6.03 -8.69
N ARG A 149 -10.88 6.36 -9.44
CA ARG A 149 -10.69 7.70 -10.03
C ARG A 149 -11.82 8.10 -10.98
N ARG A 150 -12.34 7.14 -11.76
CA ARG A 150 -13.46 7.38 -12.68
C ARG A 150 -14.78 7.62 -11.95
N LYS A 151 -15.02 6.91 -10.84
CA LYS A 151 -16.29 6.99 -10.10
C LYS A 151 -16.34 8.19 -9.13
N LYS A 152 -15.23 8.49 -8.44
CA LYS A 152 -15.19 9.48 -7.34
C LYS A 152 -14.29 10.69 -7.61
N GLY A 153 -13.40 10.60 -8.60
CA GLY A 153 -12.55 11.71 -9.04
C GLY A 153 -11.05 11.44 -8.92
N ARG A 154 -10.24 12.30 -9.56
CA ARG A 154 -8.78 12.07 -9.68
C ARG A 154 -8.04 11.93 -8.36
N ARG A 155 -8.51 12.62 -7.30
CA ARG A 155 -7.88 12.67 -5.96
C ARG A 155 -8.39 11.59 -4.99
N SER A 156 -9.33 10.75 -5.44
CA SER A 156 -10.03 9.82 -4.56
C SER A 156 -9.15 8.68 -4.08
N VAL A 157 -8.17 8.26 -4.88
CA VAL A 157 -7.22 7.21 -4.51
C VAL A 157 -6.25 7.73 -3.45
N GLU A 158 -5.75 8.96 -3.59
CA GLU A 158 -4.88 9.59 -2.61
C GLU A 158 -5.60 9.76 -1.27
N LYS A 159 -6.88 10.15 -1.29
CA LYS A 159 -7.72 10.24 -0.09
C LYS A 159 -7.96 8.87 0.55
N LEU A 160 -8.25 7.85 -0.27
CA LEU A 160 -8.40 6.48 0.22
C LEU A 160 -7.12 6.01 0.90
N ASN A 161 -5.95 6.20 0.27
CA ASN A 161 -4.68 5.78 0.84
C ASN A 161 -4.36 6.53 2.14
N SER A 162 -4.61 7.85 2.20
CA SER A 162 -4.47 8.61 3.45
C SER A 162 -5.41 8.13 4.56
N LEU A 163 -6.60 7.64 4.21
CA LEU A 163 -7.52 7.01 5.16
C LEU A 163 -6.99 5.65 5.62
N LEU A 164 -6.51 4.80 4.70
CA LEU A 164 -5.93 3.50 5.04
C LEU A 164 -4.70 3.65 5.93
N ASP A 165 -3.83 4.62 5.68
CA ASP A 165 -2.67 4.93 6.53
C ASP A 165 -3.12 5.28 7.97
N ARG A 166 -4.16 6.12 8.12
CA ARG A 166 -4.69 6.45 9.46
C ARG A 166 -5.34 5.27 10.18
N LEU A 167 -5.93 4.34 9.43
CA LEU A 167 -6.48 3.11 9.99
C LEU A 167 -5.35 2.14 10.41
N TYR A 168 -4.29 2.07 9.61
CA TYR A 168 -3.07 1.32 9.91
C TYR A 168 -2.43 1.80 11.23
N ASP A 169 -2.32 3.11 11.43
CA ASP A 169 -1.73 3.71 12.64
C ASP A 169 -2.43 3.30 13.95
N ILE A 170 -3.71 2.92 13.87
CA ILE A 170 -4.50 2.44 15.01
C ILE A 170 -4.66 0.91 15.02
N GLY A 171 -3.92 0.20 14.17
CA GLY A 171 -3.89 -1.27 14.09
C GLY A 171 -5.08 -1.89 13.37
N VAL A 172 -5.72 -1.16 12.45
CA VAL A 172 -6.92 -1.59 11.72
C VAL A 172 -6.62 -1.60 10.22
N GLU A 173 -6.54 -2.78 9.61
CA GLU A 173 -6.21 -2.95 8.20
C GLU A 173 -7.29 -3.76 7.46
N PRO A 174 -8.49 -3.19 7.24
CA PRO A 174 -9.62 -3.92 6.65
C PRO A 174 -9.51 -4.03 5.13
N ILE A 175 -8.68 -3.21 4.48
CA ILE A 175 -8.55 -3.13 3.03
C ILE A 175 -7.07 -3.25 2.67
N ILE A 176 -6.78 -4.13 1.72
CA ILE A 176 -5.44 -4.39 1.20
C ILE A 176 -5.31 -3.72 -0.17
N GLU A 177 -4.14 -3.15 -0.44
CA GLU A 177 -3.73 -2.70 -1.78
C GLU A 177 -2.72 -3.71 -2.36
N ASP A 178 -3.06 -4.30 -3.51
CA ASP A 178 -2.15 -5.15 -4.30
C ASP A 178 -2.17 -4.74 -5.77
N ASN A 179 -1.03 -4.36 -6.34
CA ASN A 179 -0.89 -4.00 -7.76
C ASN A 179 -1.98 -3.04 -8.30
N ASP A 180 -2.18 -1.89 -7.63
CA ASP A 180 -3.21 -0.88 -7.93
C ASP A 180 -4.66 -1.37 -7.77
N ARG A 181 -4.88 -2.48 -7.07
CA ARG A 181 -6.21 -3.02 -6.73
C ARG A 181 -6.45 -2.98 -5.23
N TYR A 182 -7.66 -2.60 -4.86
CA TYR A 182 -8.12 -2.50 -3.48
C TYR A 182 -9.21 -3.55 -3.25
N CYS A 183 -9.06 -4.31 -2.17
CA CYS A 183 -10.07 -5.27 -1.74
C CYS A 183 -10.13 -5.33 -0.22
N PHE A 184 -11.28 -5.71 0.34
CA PHE A 184 -11.37 -6.01 1.76
C PHE A 184 -10.61 -7.30 2.08
N ASP A 185 -9.81 -7.29 3.15
CA ASP A 185 -9.09 -8.46 3.63
C ASP A 185 -10.06 -9.51 4.19
N PRO A 186 -10.22 -10.68 3.54
CA PRO A 186 -11.10 -11.73 4.03
C PRO A 186 -10.68 -12.30 5.39
N ASP A 187 -9.38 -12.29 5.71
CA ASP A 187 -8.87 -12.86 6.95
C ASP A 187 -9.11 -11.89 8.12
N PHE A 188 -8.88 -10.59 7.93
CA PHE A 188 -9.28 -9.56 8.90
C PHE A 188 -10.78 -9.64 9.23
N MET A 189 -11.62 -9.88 8.23
CA MET A 189 -13.08 -9.96 8.38
C MET A 189 -13.58 -11.19 9.14
N ARG A 190 -12.78 -12.26 9.23
CA ARG A 190 -13.15 -13.49 9.98
C ARG A 190 -12.84 -13.41 11.48
N HIS A 191 -12.04 -12.44 11.88
CA HIS A 191 -11.53 -12.30 13.25
C HIS A 191 -12.25 -11.21 14.07
N GLN A 192 -13.30 -10.60 13.52
CA GLN A 192 -14.23 -9.70 14.22
C GLN A 192 -15.52 -10.40 14.64
#